data_AF-A0A0B2P5Z1-F1
#
_entry.id   AF-A0A0B2P5Z1-F1
#
_cell.length_a   1.000
_cell.length_b   1.000
_cell.length_c   1.000
_cell.angle_alpha   90.00
_cell.angle_beta   90.00
_cell.angle_gamma   90.00
#
_symmetry.space_group_name_H-M   'P 1'
#
loop_
_entity.id
_entity.type
_entity.pdbx_description
1 polymer ?
#
loop_
_entity_poly.entity_id
_entity_poly.type
_entity_poly.pdbx_seq_one_letter_code
_entity_poly.pdbx_strand_id
1 'polypeptide(L)'
;MDRLIRLDPSNTVLIRVEPGQKCHGRITLHNVMYTMPVAFRLQPLIKTRYTVKPQSGIISPLATLTIDITYHLPQGSSLPHSFPHSNDSFLLHSVLVPGAAIKEPSSMFDAVPSDLFKKKQVFIDSAIRVMFVGPHILARLVTQGATDEIREVLEKSDPSWRNVNSTDPQGQTLLHLAISQGRADLVQLLLEFEADVEALNRSGSTPLEAASSCNEALIVELLLAHKANTERSELSMFGPIHHAARGGHVEVMRLLLLKGAKVDSLAKDGNTALHVAVEEHTKDCVRLLLANGARTDAKNTREGDTPLHVASAIGDESMVKLLLQKGGANKDVRNRQGRTAYDIAVENGHAHLYDALCLGDKLCVAARKGEVRSIHKLLENGAGINGRDQNGWTSLHRASFKGRIDTVKLLVEKGAEVDAKDEEGYTALHCAAESGHADVTEFLVKRGADVEARTRKGVSALQIAESLHYVGITRVLVNGGASRENCDVGKVAALGAIAFGTKMEARGVMNKKKRGGGGRARMLNGASFDRSMALAVL
;
A
#
# COMPACT_ATOMS: atom_id res chain seq x y z
N MET A 1 -33.70 -12.70 -57.60
CA MET A 1 -33.98 -11.45 -58.36
C MET A 1 -32.87 -10.50 -58.00
N ASP A 2 -31.99 -10.26 -58.96
CA ASP A 2 -30.69 -9.64 -58.73
C ASP A 2 -30.86 -8.17 -58.36
N ARG A 3 -30.22 -7.75 -57.28
CA ARG A 3 -30.23 -6.35 -56.84
C ARG A 3 -29.52 -5.51 -57.90
N LEU A 4 -30.20 -4.49 -58.46
CA LEU A 4 -29.60 -3.55 -59.43
C LEU A 4 -28.44 -2.76 -58.81
N ILE A 5 -28.53 -2.51 -57.51
CA ILE A 5 -27.54 -1.78 -56.72
C ILE A 5 -27.05 -2.67 -55.60
N ARG A 6 -25.73 -2.81 -55.48
CA ARG A 6 -25.07 -3.42 -54.33
C ARG A 6 -24.60 -2.32 -53.37
N LEU A 7 -24.75 -2.57 -52.08
CA LEU A 7 -24.25 -1.68 -51.02
C LEU A 7 -22.86 -2.16 -50.61
N ASP A 8 -21.90 -1.24 -50.55
CA ASP A 8 -20.51 -1.53 -50.19
C ASP A 8 -20.08 -0.58 -49.04
N PRO A 9 -19.43 -1.07 -47.98
CA PRO A 9 -18.98 -2.45 -47.71
C PRO A 9 -20.08 -3.41 -47.20
N SER A 10 -21.19 -2.89 -46.67
CA SER A 10 -22.29 -3.71 -46.14
C SER A 10 -23.62 -2.98 -46.19
N ASN A 11 -24.71 -3.67 -45.84
CA ASN A 11 -26.04 -3.04 -45.70
C ASN A 11 -26.17 -2.19 -44.42
N THR A 12 -25.10 -1.99 -43.65
CA THR A 12 -25.09 -1.17 -42.43
C THR A 12 -24.37 0.16 -42.66
N VAL A 13 -25.08 1.26 -42.42
CA VAL A 13 -24.52 2.61 -42.41
C VAL A 13 -23.97 2.88 -41.01
N LEU A 14 -22.67 3.18 -40.92
CA LEU A 14 -22.05 3.64 -39.69
C LEU A 14 -22.20 5.15 -39.58
N ILE A 15 -22.86 5.62 -38.53
CA ILE A 15 -23.00 7.04 -38.24
C ILE A 15 -22.11 7.36 -37.04
N ARG A 16 -21.09 8.19 -37.26
CA ARG A 16 -20.21 8.67 -36.20
C ARG A 16 -20.93 9.73 -35.37
N VAL A 17 -21.04 9.51 -34.07
CA VAL A 17 -21.64 10.43 -33.10
C VAL A 17 -20.54 11.01 -32.24
N GLU A 18 -20.30 12.32 -32.41
CA GLU A 18 -19.34 13.08 -31.61
C GLU A 18 -20.00 14.29 -30.95
N PRO A 19 -19.60 14.63 -29.72
CA PRO A 19 -20.11 15.81 -29.04
C PRO A 19 -19.75 17.07 -29.84
N GLY A 20 -20.75 17.90 -30.14
CA GLY A 20 -20.57 19.18 -30.82
C GLY A 20 -20.35 19.12 -32.33
N GLN A 21 -20.26 17.92 -32.93
CA GLN A 21 -20.17 17.76 -34.39
C GLN A 21 -21.46 17.23 -35.00
N LYS A 22 -21.62 17.45 -36.31
CA LYS A 22 -22.73 16.86 -37.06
C LYS A 22 -22.51 15.35 -37.18
N CYS A 23 -23.47 14.58 -36.68
CA CYS A 23 -23.45 13.12 -36.79
C CYS A 23 -23.58 12.75 -38.27
N HIS A 24 -22.57 12.11 -38.83
CA HIS A 24 -22.54 11.78 -40.25
C HIS A 24 -22.09 10.34 -40.47
N GLY A 25 -22.61 9.74 -41.52
CA GLY A 25 -22.25 8.43 -42.02
C GLY A 25 -22.21 8.43 -43.53
N ARG A 26 -21.52 7.46 -44.10
CA ARG A 26 -21.39 7.29 -45.56
C ARG A 26 -21.80 5.89 -45.96
N ILE A 27 -22.42 5.79 -47.12
CA ILE A 27 -22.68 4.51 -47.78
C ILE A 27 -22.38 4.64 -49.26
N THR A 28 -21.76 3.60 -49.84
CA THR A 28 -21.48 3.60 -51.27
C THR A 28 -22.45 2.67 -51.99
N LEU A 29 -23.07 3.20 -53.04
CA LEU A 29 -23.95 2.48 -53.94
C LEU A 29 -23.13 2.06 -55.16
N HIS A 30 -23.13 0.76 -55.48
CA HIS A 30 -22.46 0.21 -56.65
C HIS A 30 -23.49 -0.30 -57.67
N ASN A 31 -23.39 0.17 -58.91
CA ASN A 31 -24.23 -0.33 -59.98
C ASN A 31 -23.70 -1.69 -60.48
N VAL A 32 -24.49 -2.75 -60.31
CA VAL A 32 -24.13 -4.13 -60.69
C VAL A 32 -24.33 -4.39 -62.18
N MET A 33 -25.04 -3.50 -62.89
CA MET A 33 -25.33 -3.66 -64.31
C MET A 33 -24.12 -3.29 -65.18
N TYR A 34 -23.72 -4.20 -66.07
CA TYR A 34 -22.59 -4.02 -66.98
C TYR A 34 -22.84 -3.02 -68.11
N THR A 35 -24.10 -2.92 -68.56
CA THR A 35 -24.42 -2.22 -69.82
C THR A 35 -25.44 -1.09 -69.65
N MET A 36 -26.06 -0.94 -68.48
CA MET A 36 -27.16 0.00 -68.26
C MET A 36 -26.95 0.87 -67.02
N PRO A 37 -27.19 2.20 -67.12
CA PRO A 37 -27.19 3.06 -65.94
C PRO A 37 -28.45 2.83 -65.11
N VAL A 38 -28.31 2.99 -63.79
CA VAL A 38 -29.38 2.79 -62.81
C VAL A 38 -29.68 4.11 -62.12
N ALA A 39 -30.94 4.53 -62.14
CA ALA A 39 -31.40 5.64 -61.31
C ALA A 39 -31.76 5.12 -59.92
N PHE A 40 -31.37 5.86 -58.89
CA PHE A 40 -31.68 5.53 -57.51
C PHE A 40 -32.37 6.69 -56.79
N ARG A 41 -33.12 6.35 -55.75
CA ARG A 41 -33.69 7.30 -54.79
C ARG A 41 -33.69 6.68 -53.40
N LEU A 42 -32.94 7.31 -52.49
CA LEU A 42 -32.84 6.88 -51.09
C LEU A 42 -33.73 7.76 -50.23
N GLN A 43 -34.69 7.15 -49.53
CA GLN A 43 -35.61 7.85 -48.64
C GLN A 43 -35.57 7.26 -47.22
N PRO A 44 -35.23 8.04 -46.19
CA PRO A 44 -35.45 7.64 -44.82
C PRO A 44 -36.96 7.61 -44.53
N LEU A 45 -37.44 6.60 -43.79
CA LEU A 45 -38.84 6.57 -43.35
C LEU A 45 -39.18 7.78 -42.45
N ILE A 46 -38.22 8.20 -41.62
CA ILE A 46 -38.37 9.33 -40.69
C ILE A 46 -37.50 10.49 -41.17
N LYS A 47 -38.10 11.33 -42.04
CA LYS A 47 -37.41 12.45 -42.70
C LYS A 47 -36.91 13.53 -41.74
N THR A 48 -37.49 13.63 -40.55
CA THR A 48 -37.09 14.62 -39.54
C THR A 48 -35.75 14.26 -38.88
N ARG A 49 -35.38 12.97 -38.86
CA ARG A 49 -34.16 12.48 -38.19
C ARG A 49 -32.94 12.39 -39.10
N TYR A 50 -33.12 12.28 -40.42
CA TYR A 50 -32.02 12.06 -41.35
C TYR A 50 -32.06 13.03 -42.53
N THR A 51 -30.89 13.51 -42.92
CA THR A 51 -30.67 14.23 -44.17
C THR A 51 -29.74 13.41 -45.06
N VAL A 52 -30.17 13.14 -46.29
CA VAL A 52 -29.45 12.28 -47.25
C VAL A 52 -29.01 13.14 -48.43
N LYS A 53 -27.72 13.10 -48.76
CA LYS A 53 -27.14 13.85 -49.89
C LYS A 53 -26.16 12.98 -50.69
N PRO A 54 -26.36 12.77 -52.00
CA PRO A 54 -27.56 13.11 -52.77
C PRO A 54 -28.75 12.19 -52.45
N GLN A 55 -29.98 12.72 -52.51
CA GLN A 55 -31.21 11.95 -52.25
C GLN A 55 -31.61 11.05 -53.44
N SER A 56 -31.24 11.45 -54.65
CA SER A 56 -31.46 10.71 -55.90
C SER A 56 -30.37 11.05 -56.90
N GLY A 57 -30.14 10.17 -57.86
CA GLY A 57 -29.18 10.39 -58.94
C GLY A 57 -29.14 9.21 -59.90
N ILE A 58 -28.24 9.28 -60.87
CA ILE A 58 -28.01 8.21 -61.86
C ILE A 58 -26.58 7.70 -61.70
N ILE A 59 -26.42 6.37 -61.60
CA ILE A 59 -25.13 5.70 -61.48
C ILE A 59 -24.82 5.03 -62.83
N SER A 60 -23.70 5.39 -63.45
CA SER A 60 -23.19 4.76 -64.68
C SER A 60 -23.00 3.25 -64.50
N PRO A 61 -22.99 2.45 -65.59
CA PRO A 61 -22.66 1.03 -65.52
C PRO A 61 -21.32 0.80 -64.79
N LEU A 62 -21.30 -0.15 -63.84
CA LEU A 62 -20.13 -0.50 -62.99
C LEU A 62 -19.54 0.65 -62.15
N ALA A 63 -20.17 1.82 -62.10
CA ALA A 63 -19.71 2.94 -61.29
C ALA A 63 -20.21 2.84 -59.84
N THR A 64 -19.52 3.56 -58.95
CA THR A 64 -19.92 3.74 -57.55
C THR A 64 -20.33 5.18 -57.29
N LEU A 65 -21.22 5.37 -56.32
CA LEU A 65 -21.62 6.69 -55.84
C LEU A 65 -21.69 6.68 -54.31
N THR A 66 -21.02 7.62 -53.68
CA THR A 66 -21.07 7.80 -52.22
C THR A 66 -22.23 8.72 -51.82
N ILE A 67 -22.99 8.29 -50.83
CA ILE A 67 -24.07 9.07 -50.22
C ILE A 67 -23.68 9.42 -48.80
N ASP A 68 -23.76 10.71 -48.48
CA ASP A 68 -23.63 11.23 -47.12
C ASP A 68 -25.00 11.21 -46.42
N ILE A 69 -25.05 10.60 -45.25
CA ILE A 69 -26.23 10.54 -44.37
C ILE A 69 -25.89 11.29 -43.09
N THR A 70 -26.60 12.39 -42.83
CA THR A 70 -26.49 13.15 -41.58
C THR A 70 -27.66 12.79 -40.67
N TYR A 71 -27.36 12.46 -39.42
CA TYR A 71 -28.37 12.23 -38.37
C TYR A 71 -28.53 13.47 -37.49
N HIS A 72 -29.77 13.81 -37.19
CA HIS A 72 -30.11 14.91 -36.28
C HIS A 72 -30.40 14.36 -34.89
N LEU A 73 -29.53 14.68 -33.93
CA LEU A 73 -29.71 14.30 -32.53
C LEU A 73 -30.97 14.97 -31.94
N PRO A 74 -31.68 14.27 -31.03
CA PRO A 74 -32.82 14.86 -30.32
C PRO A 74 -32.38 16.06 -29.48
N GLN A 75 -33.20 17.11 -29.44
CA GLN A 75 -32.90 18.35 -28.72
C GLN A 75 -32.56 18.06 -27.25
N GLY A 76 -31.39 18.53 -26.81
CA GLY A 76 -30.93 18.36 -25.42
C GLY A 76 -30.30 17.01 -25.09
N SER A 77 -30.13 16.10 -26.07
CA SER A 77 -29.49 14.79 -25.85
C SER A 77 -28.20 14.63 -26.63
N SER A 78 -27.20 13.99 -26.03
CA SER A 78 -25.92 13.61 -26.66
C SER A 78 -25.93 12.20 -27.26
N LEU A 79 -27.05 11.49 -27.16
CA LEU A 79 -27.21 10.10 -27.60
C LEU A 79 -28.45 9.96 -28.50
N PRO A 80 -28.43 9.05 -29.48
CA PRO A 80 -29.60 8.71 -30.27
C PRO A 80 -30.65 7.96 -29.44
N HIS A 81 -31.90 7.91 -29.92
CA HIS A 81 -33.02 7.27 -29.21
C HIS A 81 -32.84 5.76 -29.01
N SER A 82 -32.12 5.09 -29.92
CA SER A 82 -31.74 3.69 -29.83
C SER A 82 -30.29 3.58 -30.29
N PHE A 83 -29.47 2.86 -29.53
CA PHE A 83 -28.07 2.55 -29.84
C PHE A 83 -27.75 1.14 -29.30
N PRO A 84 -26.77 0.43 -29.89
CA PRO A 84 -25.94 0.82 -31.02
C PRO A 84 -26.68 0.74 -32.36
N HIS A 85 -27.67 -0.13 -32.49
CA HIS A 85 -28.49 -0.25 -33.71
C HIS A 85 -29.70 0.69 -33.67
N SER A 86 -30.01 1.27 -34.83
CA SER A 86 -31.24 2.02 -35.03
C SER A 86 -32.35 1.09 -35.53
N ASN A 87 -33.58 1.32 -35.04
CA ASN A 87 -34.79 0.72 -35.63
C ASN A 87 -35.25 1.46 -36.90
N ASP A 88 -34.51 2.49 -37.32
CA ASP A 88 -34.84 3.27 -38.50
C ASP A 88 -34.47 2.52 -39.78
N SER A 89 -35.40 2.55 -40.74
CA SER A 89 -35.23 1.93 -42.06
C SER A 89 -35.17 2.99 -43.16
N PHE A 90 -34.48 2.63 -44.24
CA PHE A 90 -34.40 3.40 -45.46
C PHE A 90 -34.95 2.59 -46.61
N LEU A 91 -35.64 3.26 -47.53
CA LEU A 91 -36.11 2.67 -48.77
C LEU A 91 -35.22 3.15 -49.91
N LEU A 92 -34.49 2.21 -50.50
CA LEU A 92 -33.73 2.42 -51.72
C LEU A 92 -34.57 1.97 -52.91
N HIS A 93 -35.09 2.94 -53.65
CA HIS A 93 -35.74 2.67 -54.94
C HIS A 93 -34.69 2.67 -56.03
N SER A 94 -34.70 1.66 -56.90
CA SER A 94 -33.81 1.58 -58.06
C SER A 94 -34.58 1.19 -59.33
N VAL A 95 -34.24 1.83 -60.44
CA VAL A 95 -34.89 1.64 -61.75
C VAL A 95 -33.84 1.70 -62.85
N LEU A 96 -33.94 0.80 -63.83
CA LEU A 96 -33.12 0.83 -65.04
C LEU A 96 -33.51 2.03 -65.91
N VAL A 97 -32.52 2.81 -66.37
CA VAL A 97 -32.76 3.95 -67.26
C VAL A 97 -32.00 3.79 -68.58
N PRO A 98 -32.52 3.01 -69.54
CA PRO A 98 -31.91 2.89 -70.86
C PRO A 98 -31.84 4.27 -71.55
N GLY A 99 -30.64 4.70 -71.95
CA GLY A 99 -30.44 5.92 -72.76
C GLY A 99 -30.08 7.20 -72.00
N ALA A 100 -29.92 7.17 -70.67
CA ALA A 100 -29.40 8.30 -69.92
C ALA A 100 -27.88 8.46 -70.17
N ALA A 101 -27.49 9.37 -71.06
CA ALA A 101 -26.09 9.75 -71.24
C ALA A 101 -25.69 10.76 -70.15
N ILE A 102 -24.87 10.33 -69.18
CA ILE A 102 -24.26 11.22 -68.18
C ILE A 102 -23.20 12.03 -68.92
N LYS A 103 -23.53 13.26 -69.29
CA LYS A 103 -22.65 14.10 -70.12
C LYS A 103 -21.53 14.77 -69.33
N GLU A 104 -21.64 14.90 -68.00
CA GLU A 104 -20.60 15.44 -67.12
C GLU A 104 -20.72 14.87 -65.68
N PRO A 105 -19.64 14.81 -64.87
CA PRO A 105 -19.73 14.38 -63.47
C PRO A 105 -20.62 15.29 -62.60
N SER A 106 -20.84 16.54 -63.03
CA SER A 106 -21.79 17.51 -62.45
C SER A 106 -23.25 17.12 -62.69
N SER A 107 -23.59 16.42 -63.79
CA SER A 107 -24.96 16.04 -64.14
C SER A 107 -25.43 14.74 -63.45
N MET A 108 -24.59 14.09 -62.65
CA MET A 108 -24.97 12.92 -61.84
C MET A 108 -25.94 13.30 -60.69
N PHE A 109 -25.97 14.58 -60.33
CA PHE A 109 -26.72 15.13 -59.20
C PHE A 109 -28.06 15.77 -59.59
N ASP A 110 -28.41 15.80 -60.88
CA ASP A 110 -29.70 16.34 -61.31
C ASP A 110 -30.83 15.52 -60.70
N ALA A 111 -31.78 16.23 -60.07
CA ALA A 111 -32.90 15.63 -59.38
C ALA A 111 -33.70 14.76 -60.36
N VAL A 112 -33.56 13.43 -60.23
CA VAL A 112 -34.24 12.47 -61.10
C VAL A 112 -35.76 12.71 -60.99
N PRO A 113 -36.46 13.00 -62.10
CA PRO A 113 -37.90 13.28 -62.08
C PRO A 113 -38.68 12.16 -61.40
N SER A 114 -39.57 12.52 -60.49
CA SER A 114 -40.30 11.56 -59.64
C SER A 114 -41.15 10.55 -60.41
N ASP A 115 -41.47 10.83 -61.68
CA ASP A 115 -42.28 9.98 -62.54
C ASP A 115 -41.54 8.74 -63.06
N LEU A 116 -40.20 8.74 -63.05
CA LEU A 116 -39.40 7.55 -63.40
C LEU A 116 -39.61 6.40 -62.40
N PHE A 117 -39.89 6.74 -61.13
CA PHE A 117 -40.16 5.77 -60.06
C PHE A 117 -41.62 5.30 -60.00
N LYS A 118 -42.48 5.70 -60.95
CA LYS A 118 -43.87 5.21 -61.07
C LYS A 118 -44.05 4.18 -62.18
N LYS A 119 -43.00 3.89 -62.97
CA LYS A 119 -43.03 2.95 -64.10
C LYS A 119 -42.70 1.51 -63.67
N LYS A 120 -43.08 0.54 -64.52
CA LYS A 120 -43.40 -0.88 -64.23
C LYS A 120 -42.31 -1.80 -63.62
N GLN A 121 -41.14 -1.33 -63.18
CA GLN A 121 -40.19 -2.22 -62.49
C GLN A 121 -39.24 -1.46 -61.54
N VAL A 122 -39.77 -1.09 -60.37
CA VAL A 122 -38.99 -0.46 -59.28
C VAL A 122 -38.56 -1.54 -58.30
N PHE A 123 -37.25 -1.67 -58.11
CA PHE A 123 -36.71 -2.54 -57.07
C PHE A 123 -36.57 -1.73 -55.79
N ILE A 124 -37.17 -2.22 -54.71
CA ILE A 124 -37.13 -1.60 -53.39
C ILE A 124 -36.28 -2.48 -52.48
N ASP A 125 -35.17 -1.92 -51.99
CA ASP A 125 -34.39 -2.54 -50.91
C ASP A 125 -34.67 -1.78 -49.61
N SER A 126 -35.08 -2.53 -48.58
CA SER A 126 -35.34 -2.03 -47.22
C SER A 126 -34.29 -2.48 -46.21
N ALA A 127 -33.23 -3.16 -46.67
CA ALA A 127 -32.25 -3.79 -45.78
C ALA A 127 -31.19 -2.84 -45.23
N ILE A 128 -31.24 -1.54 -45.54
CA ILE A 128 -30.28 -0.56 -45.01
C ILE A 128 -30.56 -0.34 -43.53
N ARG A 129 -29.62 -0.77 -42.69
CA ARG A 129 -29.64 -0.57 -41.23
C ARG A 129 -28.67 0.54 -40.85
N VAL A 130 -28.94 1.24 -39.76
CA VAL A 130 -28.02 2.22 -39.19
C VAL A 130 -27.44 1.68 -37.89
N MET A 131 -26.13 1.82 -37.74
CA MET A 131 -25.42 1.61 -36.48
C MET A 131 -24.73 2.91 -36.10
N PHE A 132 -24.92 3.32 -34.86
CA PHE A 132 -24.27 4.48 -34.30
C PHE A 132 -22.95 4.06 -33.65
N VAL A 133 -21.88 4.77 -34.01
CA VAL A 133 -20.53 4.53 -33.51
C VAL A 133 -20.00 5.83 -32.91
N GLY A 134 -19.26 5.77 -31.82
CA GLY A 134 -18.54 6.93 -31.31
C GLY A 134 -18.23 6.87 -29.81
N PRO A 135 -17.49 7.86 -29.30
CA PRO A 135 -16.99 7.87 -27.93
C PRO A 135 -18.09 7.68 -26.87
N HIS A 136 -19.18 8.45 -26.98
CA HIS A 136 -20.26 8.43 -25.98
C HIS A 136 -21.08 7.15 -26.02
N ILE A 137 -21.23 6.55 -27.20
CA ILE A 137 -21.95 5.29 -27.39
C ILE A 137 -21.13 4.17 -26.79
N LEU A 138 -19.85 4.08 -27.15
CA LEU A 138 -18.94 3.08 -26.59
C LEU A 138 -18.83 3.20 -25.08
N ALA A 139 -18.70 4.42 -24.54
CA ALA A 139 -18.71 4.63 -23.10
C ALA A 139 -19.99 4.08 -22.45
N ARG A 140 -21.16 4.34 -23.06
CA ARG A 140 -22.44 3.83 -22.56
C ARG A 140 -22.54 2.31 -22.65
N LEU A 141 -22.10 1.71 -23.75
CA LEU A 141 -22.07 0.26 -23.93
C LEU A 141 -21.14 -0.42 -22.92
N VAL A 142 -19.97 0.16 -22.65
CA VAL A 142 -19.05 -0.30 -21.60
C VAL A 142 -19.69 -0.18 -20.22
N THR A 143 -20.44 0.88 -19.93
CA THR A 143 -21.20 0.99 -18.65
C THR A 143 -22.34 0.00 -18.52
N GLN A 144 -22.95 -0.41 -19.64
CA GLN A 144 -24.00 -1.43 -19.67
C GLN A 144 -23.43 -2.84 -19.68
N GLY A 145 -22.18 -3.01 -20.10
CA GLY A 145 -21.52 -4.29 -20.15
C GLY A 145 -21.86 -5.15 -21.36
N ALA A 146 -22.29 -4.55 -22.47
CA ALA A 146 -22.68 -5.27 -23.67
C ALA A 146 -21.44 -5.67 -24.51
N THR A 147 -20.76 -6.77 -24.14
CA THR A 147 -19.50 -7.23 -24.77
C THR A 147 -19.62 -7.41 -26.28
N ASP A 148 -20.70 -8.04 -26.73
CA ASP A 148 -20.90 -8.41 -28.13
C ASP A 148 -21.14 -7.17 -28.99
N GLU A 149 -21.92 -6.22 -28.46
CA GLU A 149 -22.19 -4.94 -29.12
C GLU A 149 -20.94 -4.06 -29.19
N ILE A 150 -20.12 -4.05 -28.13
CA ILE A 150 -18.83 -3.34 -28.12
C ILE A 150 -17.90 -3.92 -29.18
N ARG A 151 -17.80 -5.25 -29.26
CA ARG A 151 -17.00 -5.94 -30.27
C ARG A 151 -17.48 -5.60 -31.67
N GLU A 152 -18.78 -5.67 -31.94
CA GLU A 152 -19.34 -5.35 -33.25
C GLU A 152 -19.07 -3.88 -33.65
N VAL A 153 -19.22 -2.95 -32.71
CA VAL A 153 -18.95 -1.52 -32.95
C VAL A 153 -17.47 -1.28 -33.23
N LEU A 154 -16.56 -1.93 -32.50
CA LEU A 154 -15.12 -1.79 -32.70
C LEU A 154 -14.65 -2.42 -34.02
N GLU A 155 -15.11 -3.64 -34.36
CA GLU A 155 -14.78 -4.34 -35.62
C GLU A 155 -15.23 -3.57 -36.85
N LYS A 156 -16.42 -2.98 -36.80
CA LYS A 156 -16.96 -2.21 -37.93
C LYS A 156 -16.41 -0.79 -38.00
N SER A 157 -15.90 -0.25 -36.91
CA SER A 157 -15.40 1.11 -36.87
C SER A 157 -14.12 1.31 -37.68
N ASP A 158 -13.91 2.52 -38.18
CA ASP A 158 -12.70 2.87 -38.90
C ASP A 158 -11.50 2.91 -37.91
N PRO A 159 -10.42 2.15 -38.16
CA PRO A 159 -9.24 2.12 -37.29
C PRO A 159 -8.60 3.50 -37.06
N SER A 160 -8.73 4.41 -38.04
CA SER A 160 -8.20 5.78 -37.94
C SER A 160 -8.80 6.60 -36.81
N TRP A 161 -10.01 6.24 -36.33
CA TRP A 161 -10.71 6.98 -35.28
C TRP A 161 -10.20 6.64 -33.87
N ARG A 162 -9.43 5.56 -33.70
CA ARG A 162 -8.93 5.08 -32.40
C ARG A 162 -10.01 5.05 -31.32
N ASN A 163 -11.20 4.59 -31.71
CA ASN A 163 -12.39 4.61 -30.87
C ASN A 163 -12.22 3.91 -29.52
N VAL A 164 -11.35 2.91 -29.44
CA VAL A 164 -11.02 2.19 -28.21
C VAL A 164 -10.46 3.10 -27.10
N ASN A 165 -9.77 4.18 -27.48
CA ASN A 165 -9.18 5.16 -26.55
C ASN A 165 -10.11 6.35 -26.27
N SER A 166 -11.38 6.22 -26.65
CA SER A 166 -12.39 7.23 -26.39
C SER A 166 -12.58 7.46 -24.90
N THR A 167 -12.96 8.69 -24.55
CA THR A 167 -13.38 9.03 -23.20
C THR A 167 -14.89 9.21 -23.12
N ASP A 168 -15.42 8.95 -21.94
CA ASP A 168 -16.78 9.34 -21.58
C ASP A 168 -16.91 10.88 -21.45
N PRO A 169 -18.12 11.40 -21.20
CA PRO A 169 -18.33 12.83 -20.97
C PRO A 169 -17.58 13.41 -19.76
N GLN A 170 -17.11 12.57 -18.84
CA GLN A 170 -16.35 12.96 -17.65
C GLN A 170 -14.83 12.91 -17.86
N GLY A 171 -14.37 12.49 -19.04
CA GLY A 171 -12.95 12.34 -19.37
C GLY A 171 -12.32 11.03 -18.89
N GLN A 172 -13.11 10.02 -18.58
CA GLN A 172 -12.64 8.67 -18.23
C GLN A 172 -12.58 7.81 -19.49
N THR A 173 -11.43 7.19 -19.76
CA THR A 173 -11.24 6.29 -20.90
C THR A 173 -12.10 5.03 -20.76
N LEU A 174 -12.44 4.36 -21.86
CA LEU A 174 -13.17 3.08 -21.84
C LEU A 174 -12.48 2.02 -20.97
N LEU A 175 -11.14 1.93 -21.03
CA LEU A 175 -10.37 0.97 -20.25
C LEU A 175 -10.55 1.19 -18.74
N HIS A 176 -10.44 2.44 -18.28
CA HIS A 176 -10.73 2.80 -16.89
C HIS A 176 -12.17 2.50 -16.45
N LEU A 177 -13.16 2.67 -17.34
CA LEU A 177 -14.55 2.31 -17.02
C LEU A 177 -14.71 0.81 -16.80
N ALA A 178 -14.12 -0.01 -17.66
CA ALA A 178 -14.13 -1.47 -17.52
C ALA A 178 -13.44 -1.92 -16.22
N ILE A 179 -12.30 -1.32 -15.89
CA ILE A 179 -11.56 -1.59 -14.64
C ILE A 179 -12.40 -1.23 -13.41
N SER A 180 -13.05 -0.06 -13.42
CA SER A 180 -13.89 0.38 -12.29
C SER A 180 -15.09 -0.54 -12.01
N GLN A 181 -15.49 -1.35 -13.00
CA GLN A 181 -16.55 -2.34 -12.87
C GLN A 181 -16.04 -3.74 -12.48
N GLY A 182 -14.73 -3.97 -12.39
CA GLY A 182 -14.13 -5.29 -12.15
C GLY A 182 -14.32 -6.26 -13.33
N ARG A 183 -14.52 -5.74 -14.54
CA ARG A 183 -14.90 -6.51 -15.73
C ARG A 183 -13.68 -6.91 -16.55
N ALA A 184 -13.01 -7.99 -16.16
CA ALA A 184 -11.82 -8.50 -16.85
C ALA A 184 -12.09 -8.90 -18.31
N ASP A 185 -13.31 -9.37 -18.61
CA ASP A 185 -13.81 -9.67 -19.96
C ASP A 185 -13.76 -8.44 -20.88
N LEU A 186 -14.23 -7.29 -20.38
CA LEU A 186 -14.20 -6.04 -21.12
C LEU A 186 -12.79 -5.49 -21.25
N VAL A 187 -11.96 -5.61 -20.21
CA VAL A 187 -10.56 -5.19 -20.28
C VAL A 187 -9.83 -6.00 -21.35
N GLN A 188 -9.98 -7.32 -21.36
CA GLN A 188 -9.39 -8.18 -22.37
C GLN A 188 -9.87 -7.80 -23.79
N LEU A 189 -11.17 -7.62 -23.97
CA LEU A 189 -11.73 -7.18 -25.26
C LEU A 189 -11.10 -5.86 -25.72
N LEU A 190 -11.00 -4.86 -24.84
CA LEU A 190 -10.42 -3.57 -25.21
C LEU A 190 -8.91 -3.68 -25.53
N LEU A 191 -8.18 -4.53 -24.80
CA LEU A 191 -6.76 -4.80 -25.07
C LEU A 191 -6.52 -5.57 -26.38
N GLU A 192 -7.45 -6.45 -26.79
CA GLU A 192 -7.44 -7.11 -28.11
C GLU A 192 -7.49 -6.08 -29.26
N PHE A 193 -8.17 -4.95 -29.05
CA PHE A 193 -8.24 -3.83 -30.01
C PHE A 193 -7.17 -2.74 -29.79
N GLU A 194 -6.05 -3.08 -29.14
CA GLU A 194 -4.92 -2.18 -28.91
C GLU A 194 -5.28 -0.90 -28.12
N ALA A 195 -6.12 -1.04 -27.08
CA ALA A 195 -6.34 0.04 -26.12
C ALA A 195 -5.01 0.54 -25.52
N ASP A 196 -4.91 1.86 -25.35
CA ASP A 196 -3.75 2.50 -24.75
C ASP A 196 -3.69 2.18 -23.24
N VAL A 197 -2.74 1.33 -22.88
CA VAL A 197 -2.49 0.88 -21.51
C VAL A 197 -1.89 1.96 -20.61
N GLU A 198 -1.45 3.09 -21.17
CA GLU A 198 -0.91 4.24 -20.43
C GLU A 198 -1.83 5.46 -20.46
N ALA A 199 -3.04 5.32 -21.03
CA ALA A 199 -4.00 6.41 -21.11
C ALA A 199 -4.33 6.92 -19.71
N LEU A 200 -4.34 8.24 -19.51
CA LEU A 200 -4.61 8.83 -18.19
C LEU A 200 -6.10 9.10 -18.02
N ASN A 201 -6.63 8.82 -16.84
CA ASN A 201 -7.97 9.26 -16.46
C ASN A 201 -7.98 10.73 -16.00
N ARG A 202 -9.16 11.21 -15.59
CA ARG A 202 -9.33 12.57 -15.02
C ARG A 202 -8.46 12.85 -13.78
N SER A 203 -8.13 11.85 -12.97
CA SER A 203 -7.25 12.01 -11.80
C SER A 203 -5.76 11.93 -12.15
N GLY A 204 -5.41 11.75 -13.43
CA GLY A 204 -4.03 11.58 -13.90
C GLY A 204 -3.45 10.18 -13.60
N SER A 205 -4.30 9.21 -13.27
CA SER A 205 -3.91 7.84 -12.97
C SER A 205 -3.90 6.97 -14.22
N THR A 206 -2.99 6.00 -14.26
CA THR A 206 -2.94 5.00 -15.32
C THR A 206 -3.95 3.88 -15.07
N PRO A 207 -4.30 3.07 -16.10
CA PRO A 207 -5.15 1.89 -15.94
C PRO A 207 -4.57 0.91 -14.92
N LEU A 208 -3.23 0.73 -14.90
CA LEU A 208 -2.56 -0.14 -13.93
C LEU A 208 -2.67 0.41 -12.50
N GLU A 209 -2.53 1.72 -12.30
CA GLU A 209 -2.76 2.36 -11.00
C GLU A 209 -4.21 2.19 -10.53
N ALA A 210 -5.18 2.38 -11.42
CA ALA A 210 -6.60 2.19 -11.12
C ALA A 210 -6.91 0.72 -10.76
N ALA A 211 -6.44 -0.24 -11.55
CA ALA A 211 -6.62 -1.67 -11.28
C ALA A 211 -5.96 -2.09 -9.96
N SER A 212 -4.78 -1.55 -9.67
CA SER A 212 -4.09 -1.77 -8.41
C SER A 212 -4.86 -1.22 -7.22
N SER A 213 -5.56 -0.09 -7.37
CA SER A 213 -6.41 0.46 -6.31
C SER A 213 -7.68 -0.37 -6.06
N CYS A 214 -8.22 -1.01 -7.10
CA CYS A 214 -9.46 -1.81 -7.04
C CYS A 214 -9.25 -3.27 -6.57
N ASN A 215 -8.02 -3.71 -6.32
CA ASN A 215 -7.67 -5.11 -5.97
C ASN A 215 -7.99 -6.14 -7.06
N GLU A 216 -7.94 -5.73 -8.33
CA GLU A 216 -8.30 -6.62 -9.44
C GLU A 216 -7.06 -7.34 -10.00
N ALA A 217 -6.63 -8.42 -9.34
CA ALA A 217 -5.40 -9.12 -9.67
C ALA A 217 -5.35 -9.65 -11.12
N LEU A 218 -6.47 -10.17 -11.64
CA LEU A 218 -6.56 -10.63 -13.03
C LEU A 218 -6.40 -9.48 -14.03
N ILE A 219 -7.01 -8.33 -13.76
CA ILE A 219 -6.89 -7.14 -14.61
C ILE A 219 -5.45 -6.62 -14.59
N VAL A 220 -4.83 -6.60 -13.41
CA VAL A 220 -3.40 -6.23 -13.26
C VAL A 220 -2.51 -7.18 -14.07
N GLU A 221 -2.76 -8.49 -14.01
CA GLU A 221 -2.01 -9.47 -14.80
C GLU A 221 -2.17 -9.23 -16.31
N LEU A 222 -3.40 -8.99 -16.78
CA LEU A 222 -3.69 -8.67 -18.18
C LEU A 222 -2.94 -7.39 -18.63
N LEU A 223 -3.01 -6.31 -17.84
CA LEU A 223 -2.32 -5.06 -18.17
C LEU A 223 -0.79 -5.24 -18.21
N LEU A 224 -0.22 -5.99 -17.27
CA LEU A 224 1.21 -6.29 -17.24
C LEU A 224 1.64 -7.20 -18.41
N ALA A 225 0.77 -8.11 -18.86
CA ALA A 225 1.01 -8.91 -20.06
C ALA A 225 1.08 -8.05 -21.33
N HIS A 226 0.29 -6.97 -21.38
CA HIS A 226 0.31 -5.96 -22.45
C HIS A 226 1.35 -4.85 -22.23
N LYS A 227 2.38 -5.10 -21.39
CA LYS A 227 3.53 -4.20 -21.14
C LYS A 227 3.17 -2.85 -20.50
N ALA A 228 2.13 -2.79 -19.68
CA ALA A 228 1.85 -1.61 -18.87
C ALA A 228 3.04 -1.26 -17.97
N ASN A 229 3.31 0.05 -17.82
CA ASN A 229 4.41 0.56 -17.02
C ASN A 229 4.12 0.39 -15.53
N THR A 230 5.05 -0.22 -14.81
CA THR A 230 4.92 -0.47 -13.36
C THR A 230 5.23 0.76 -12.50
N GLU A 231 5.78 1.82 -13.09
CA GLU A 231 6.17 3.03 -12.39
C GLU A 231 5.04 4.07 -12.32
N ARG A 232 5.15 5.00 -11.37
CA ARG A 232 4.17 6.07 -11.15
C ARG A 232 4.09 7.02 -12.35
N SER A 233 2.86 7.36 -12.76
CA SER A 233 2.60 8.47 -13.70
C SER A 233 2.98 9.83 -13.09
N GLU A 234 3.54 10.73 -13.88
CA GLU A 234 3.97 12.06 -13.39
C GLU A 234 2.86 12.84 -12.69
N LEU A 235 1.62 12.72 -13.20
CA LEU A 235 0.44 13.41 -12.70
C LEU A 235 -0.16 12.74 -11.46
N SER A 236 0.09 11.44 -11.28
CA SER A 236 -0.47 10.65 -10.17
C SER A 236 0.26 10.89 -8.85
N MET A 237 -0.46 10.84 -7.73
CA MET A 237 0.13 10.93 -6.40
C MET A 237 0.91 9.67 -6.03
N PHE A 238 0.39 8.51 -6.42
CA PHE A 238 0.83 7.19 -5.99
C PHE A 238 1.04 6.30 -7.21
N GLY A 239 2.13 5.53 -7.22
CA GLY A 239 2.34 4.52 -8.26
C GLY A 239 1.53 3.25 -8.01
N PRO A 240 1.52 2.28 -8.95
CA PRO A 240 0.78 1.02 -8.80
C PRO A 240 1.10 0.27 -7.50
N ILE A 241 2.39 0.17 -7.15
CA ILE A 241 2.84 -0.50 -5.93
C ILE A 241 2.39 0.22 -4.65
N HIS A 242 2.26 1.55 -4.70
CA HIS A 242 1.78 2.34 -3.56
C HIS A 242 0.27 2.13 -3.36
N HIS A 243 -0.52 2.08 -4.44
CA HIS A 243 -1.94 1.75 -4.37
C HIS A 243 -2.16 0.34 -3.81
N ALA A 244 -1.37 -0.64 -4.25
CA ALA A 244 -1.43 -2.00 -3.72
C ALA A 244 -1.05 -2.05 -2.22
N ALA A 245 0.01 -1.35 -1.82
CA ALA A 245 0.40 -1.22 -0.42
C ALA A 245 -0.69 -0.58 0.44
N ARG A 246 -1.33 0.48 -0.08
CA ARG A 246 -2.38 1.23 0.60
C ARG A 246 -3.63 0.41 0.86
N GLY A 247 -4.07 -0.33 -0.15
CA GLY A 247 -5.26 -1.19 -0.05
C GLY A 247 -5.02 -2.52 0.66
N GLY A 248 -3.77 -2.87 0.97
CA GLY A 248 -3.43 -4.18 1.53
C GLY A 248 -3.52 -5.32 0.52
N HIS A 249 -3.38 -5.01 -0.77
CA HIS A 249 -3.59 -5.93 -1.89
C HIS A 249 -2.35 -6.78 -2.13
N VAL A 250 -2.16 -7.79 -1.27
CA VAL A 250 -0.97 -8.67 -1.24
C VAL A 250 -0.70 -9.33 -2.58
N GLU A 251 -1.74 -9.84 -3.27
CA GLU A 251 -1.58 -10.56 -4.53
C GLU A 251 -1.21 -9.61 -5.69
N VAL A 252 -1.89 -8.47 -5.79
CA VAL A 252 -1.54 -7.41 -6.74
C VAL A 252 -0.08 -6.97 -6.54
N MET A 253 0.34 -6.76 -5.28
CA MET A 253 1.72 -6.36 -4.99
C MET A 253 2.73 -7.45 -5.36
N ARG A 254 2.42 -8.73 -5.10
CA ARG A 254 3.25 -9.86 -5.54
C ARG A 254 3.42 -9.86 -7.06
N LEU A 255 2.34 -9.66 -7.81
CA LEU A 255 2.38 -9.61 -9.28
C LEU A 255 3.23 -8.43 -9.79
N LEU A 256 3.05 -7.23 -9.21
CA LEU A 256 3.84 -6.05 -9.58
C LEU A 256 5.33 -6.25 -9.33
N LEU A 257 5.69 -6.78 -8.15
CA LEU A 257 7.09 -7.09 -7.79
C LEU A 257 7.70 -8.15 -8.71
N LEU A 258 6.94 -9.20 -9.04
CA LEU A 258 7.37 -10.26 -9.96
C LEU A 258 7.63 -9.72 -11.38
N LYS A 259 6.85 -8.73 -11.82
CA LYS A 259 6.97 -8.09 -13.14
C LYS A 259 7.97 -6.93 -13.18
N GLY A 260 8.75 -6.73 -12.12
CA GLY A 260 9.88 -5.80 -12.11
C GLY A 260 9.57 -4.39 -11.60
N ALA A 261 8.45 -4.19 -10.89
CA ALA A 261 8.18 -2.92 -10.22
C ALA A 261 9.28 -2.59 -9.21
N LYS A 262 9.75 -1.34 -9.21
CA LYS A 262 10.77 -0.90 -8.23
C LYS A 262 10.17 -0.82 -6.83
N VAL A 263 10.74 -1.62 -5.93
CA VAL A 263 10.31 -1.72 -4.52
C VAL A 263 10.41 -0.39 -3.78
N ASP A 264 11.48 0.36 -4.04
CA ASP A 264 11.75 1.66 -3.42
C ASP A 264 11.32 2.86 -4.31
N SER A 265 10.36 2.64 -5.22
CA SER A 265 9.78 3.75 -5.98
C SER A 265 9.16 4.78 -5.03
N LEU A 266 9.21 6.06 -5.43
CA LEU A 266 8.74 7.16 -4.60
C LEU A 266 7.39 7.68 -5.12
N ALA A 267 6.44 7.84 -4.20
CA ALA A 267 5.24 8.63 -4.39
C ALA A 267 5.59 10.13 -4.51
N LYS A 268 4.61 10.96 -4.88
CA LYS A 268 4.83 12.40 -5.09
C LYS A 268 5.26 13.15 -3.83
N ASP A 269 4.86 12.66 -2.65
CA ASP A 269 5.28 13.13 -1.33
C ASP A 269 6.61 12.50 -0.86
N GLY A 270 7.24 11.67 -1.69
CA GLY A 270 8.48 10.98 -1.40
C GLY A 270 8.33 9.78 -0.48
N ASN A 271 7.11 9.34 -0.16
CA ASN A 271 6.89 8.08 0.55
C ASN A 271 7.23 6.90 -0.37
N THR A 272 7.85 5.86 0.19
CA THR A 272 7.97 4.55 -0.51
C THR A 272 6.73 3.70 -0.26
N ALA A 273 6.54 2.62 -1.02
CA ALA A 273 5.50 1.64 -0.75
C ALA A 273 5.54 1.09 0.69
N LEU A 274 6.74 0.99 1.29
CA LEU A 274 6.92 0.55 2.67
C LEU A 274 6.37 1.58 3.68
N HIS A 275 6.51 2.88 3.43
CA HIS A 275 5.89 3.91 4.28
C HIS A 275 4.37 3.79 4.26
N VAL A 276 3.79 3.67 3.05
CA VAL A 276 2.33 3.57 2.86
C VAL A 276 1.78 2.29 3.49
N ALA A 277 2.46 1.15 3.33
CA ALA A 277 2.04 -0.11 3.95
C ALA A 277 2.08 -0.06 5.49
N VAL A 278 3.04 0.66 6.06
CA VAL A 278 3.14 0.88 7.50
C VAL A 278 2.03 1.82 7.98
N GLU A 279 1.76 2.89 7.24
CA GLU A 279 0.69 3.85 7.53
C GLU A 279 -0.69 3.19 7.56
N GLU A 280 -0.95 2.28 6.64
CA GLU A 280 -2.24 1.59 6.50
C GLU A 280 -2.28 0.24 7.27
N HIS A 281 -1.29 -0.05 8.11
CA HIS A 281 -1.20 -1.25 8.95
C HIS A 281 -1.18 -2.61 8.21
N THR A 282 -0.72 -2.65 6.96
CA THR A 282 -0.78 -3.84 6.11
C THR A 282 0.44 -4.75 6.30
N LYS A 283 0.43 -5.55 7.39
CA LYS A 283 1.58 -6.38 7.80
C LYS A 283 2.08 -7.35 6.74
N ASP A 284 1.18 -7.94 5.96
CA ASP A 284 1.55 -8.90 4.92
C ASP A 284 2.21 -8.20 3.71
N CYS A 285 1.71 -7.01 3.36
CA CYS A 285 2.36 -6.12 2.41
C CYS A 285 3.77 -5.72 2.87
N VAL A 286 3.93 -5.34 4.15
CA VAL A 286 5.24 -5.03 4.74
C VAL A 286 6.17 -6.24 4.68
N ARG A 287 5.70 -7.44 5.04
CA ARG A 287 6.51 -8.66 4.94
C ARG A 287 6.97 -8.94 3.51
N LEU A 288 6.08 -8.76 2.52
CA LEU A 288 6.42 -8.95 1.11
C LEU A 288 7.44 -7.91 0.64
N LEU A 289 7.25 -6.64 0.97
CA LEU A 289 8.17 -5.56 0.59
C LEU A 289 9.57 -5.81 1.19
N LEU A 290 9.65 -6.13 2.49
CA LEU A 290 10.91 -6.46 3.15
C LEU A 290 11.58 -7.71 2.54
N ALA A 291 10.80 -8.74 2.20
CA ALA A 291 11.33 -9.95 1.55
C ALA A 291 11.88 -9.66 0.13
N ASN A 292 11.38 -8.62 -0.55
CA ASN A 292 11.87 -8.18 -1.86
C ASN A 292 12.92 -7.05 -1.76
N GLY A 293 13.51 -6.84 -0.57
CA GLY A 293 14.63 -5.92 -0.39
C GLY A 293 14.26 -4.44 -0.23
N ALA A 294 13.03 -4.12 0.19
CA ALA A 294 12.63 -2.74 0.50
C ALA A 294 13.56 -2.10 1.54
N ARG A 295 13.98 -0.86 1.30
CA ARG A 295 14.84 -0.12 2.23
C ARG A 295 14.04 0.40 3.43
N THR A 296 14.42 -0.05 4.62
CA THR A 296 13.85 0.41 5.90
C THR A 296 14.33 1.79 6.33
N ASP A 297 15.43 2.26 5.77
CA ASP A 297 16.05 3.54 6.15
C ASP A 297 15.75 4.65 5.12
N ALA A 298 14.89 4.35 4.13
CA ALA A 298 14.41 5.34 3.18
C ALA A 298 13.69 6.46 3.93
N LYS A 299 14.02 7.72 3.61
CA LYS A 299 13.41 8.90 4.23
C LYS A 299 12.41 9.53 3.27
N ASN A 300 11.22 9.84 3.76
CA ASN A 300 10.25 10.58 2.97
C ASN A 300 10.69 12.03 2.70
N THR A 301 10.16 12.65 1.64
CA THR A 301 10.61 14.00 1.26
C THR A 301 9.96 15.12 2.04
N ARG A 302 8.91 14.84 2.83
CA ARG A 302 8.20 15.85 3.63
C ARG A 302 8.90 16.11 4.96
N GLU A 303 8.98 15.09 5.82
CA GLU A 303 9.50 15.19 7.18
C GLU A 303 10.90 14.58 7.33
N GLY A 304 11.34 13.77 6.35
CA GLY A 304 12.54 12.96 6.49
C GLY A 304 12.33 11.73 7.38
N ASP A 305 11.07 11.35 7.60
CA ASP A 305 10.70 10.19 8.42
C ASP A 305 11.04 8.89 7.68
N THR A 306 11.47 7.88 8.43
CA THR A 306 11.58 6.50 7.93
C THR A 306 10.29 5.73 8.23
N PRO A 307 10.06 4.55 7.63
CA PRO A 307 8.93 3.70 7.99
C PRO A 307 8.86 3.38 9.49
N LEU A 308 10.00 3.33 10.20
CA LEU A 308 10.02 3.16 11.64
C LEU A 308 9.49 4.39 12.40
N HIS A 309 9.81 5.60 11.93
CA HIS A 309 9.23 6.83 12.49
C HIS A 309 7.71 6.86 12.30
N VAL A 310 7.21 6.46 11.12
CA VAL A 310 5.77 6.35 10.84
C VAL A 310 5.11 5.31 11.76
N ALA A 311 5.69 4.12 11.89
CA ALA A 311 5.19 3.07 12.79
C ALA A 311 5.15 3.55 14.26
N SER A 312 6.18 4.28 14.69
CA SER A 312 6.23 4.89 16.02
C SER A 312 5.21 6.00 16.21
N ALA A 313 4.98 6.82 15.18
CA ALA A 313 3.99 7.89 15.25
C ALA A 313 2.58 7.34 15.45
N ILE A 314 2.27 6.25 14.77
CA ILE A 314 0.96 5.60 14.81
C ILE A 314 0.78 4.80 16.11
N GLY A 315 1.86 4.24 16.67
CA GLY A 315 1.78 3.43 17.89
C GLY A 315 1.68 1.92 17.63
N ASP A 316 2.00 1.41 16.43
CA ASP A 316 1.82 -0.01 16.12
C ASP A 316 3.02 -0.86 16.56
N GLU A 317 2.94 -1.47 17.75
CA GLU A 317 4.01 -2.30 18.34
C GLU A 317 4.38 -3.48 17.44
N SER A 318 3.39 -4.03 16.73
CA SER A 318 3.62 -5.18 15.88
C SER A 318 4.35 -4.80 14.60
N MET A 319 4.07 -3.62 14.05
CA MET A 319 4.78 -3.08 12.89
C MET A 319 6.20 -2.65 13.27
N VAL A 320 6.38 -2.00 14.42
CA VAL A 320 7.70 -1.65 14.97
C VAL A 320 8.55 -2.91 15.13
N LYS A 321 8.02 -3.96 15.77
CA LYS A 321 8.75 -5.25 15.90
C LYS A 321 9.05 -5.87 14.56
N LEU A 322 8.13 -5.84 13.61
CA LEU A 322 8.32 -6.41 12.28
C LEU A 322 9.46 -5.69 11.54
N LEU A 323 9.47 -4.36 11.55
CA LEU A 323 10.51 -3.53 10.92
C LEU A 323 11.88 -3.73 11.59
N LEU A 324 11.92 -3.83 12.92
CA LEU A 324 13.17 -4.07 13.67
C LEU A 324 13.70 -5.50 13.45
N GLN A 325 12.85 -6.53 13.56
CA GLN A 325 13.28 -7.94 13.51
C GLN A 325 13.54 -8.43 12.08
N LYS A 326 12.65 -8.11 11.13
CA LYS A 326 12.75 -8.62 9.75
C LYS A 326 13.39 -7.62 8.80
N GLY A 327 13.17 -6.33 9.04
CA GLY A 327 13.72 -5.28 8.18
C GLY A 327 15.10 -4.81 8.60
N GLY A 328 15.53 -5.07 9.83
CA GLY A 328 16.79 -4.53 10.37
C GLY A 328 16.78 -3.01 10.46
N ALA A 329 15.60 -2.40 10.62
CA ALA A 329 15.44 -0.96 10.61
C ALA A 329 16.31 -0.28 11.69
N ASN A 330 17.02 0.79 11.30
CA ASN A 330 17.85 1.51 12.24
C ASN A 330 17.02 2.49 13.08
N LYS A 331 16.99 2.27 14.40
CA LYS A 331 16.24 3.08 15.38
C LYS A 331 16.88 4.43 15.69
N ASP A 332 18.15 4.62 15.35
CA ASP A 332 18.93 5.82 15.65
C ASP A 332 18.87 6.86 14.52
N VAL A 333 18.20 6.52 13.41
CA VAL A 333 17.99 7.46 12.30
C VAL A 333 17.18 8.64 12.79
N ARG A 334 17.60 9.85 12.39
CA ARG A 334 16.91 11.10 12.71
C ARG A 334 16.19 11.65 11.50
N ASN A 335 14.97 12.14 11.70
CA ASN A 335 14.22 12.90 10.71
C ASN A 335 14.75 14.34 10.57
N ARG A 336 14.11 15.18 9.75
CA ARG A 336 14.56 16.57 9.53
C ARG A 336 14.51 17.43 10.79
N GLN A 337 13.62 17.12 11.74
CA GLN A 337 13.58 17.79 13.02
C GLN A 337 14.62 17.25 14.02
N GLY A 338 15.47 16.30 13.61
CA GLY A 338 16.50 15.72 14.47
C GLY A 338 15.97 14.71 15.49
N ARG A 339 14.70 14.30 15.37
CA ARG A 339 14.01 13.36 16.27
C ARG A 339 14.22 11.93 15.80
N THR A 340 14.35 11.02 16.75
CA THR A 340 14.37 9.56 16.52
C THR A 340 12.96 8.98 16.58
N ALA A 341 12.82 7.72 16.16
CA ALA A 341 11.56 6.98 16.29
C ALA A 341 11.11 6.83 17.76
N TYR A 342 12.04 6.85 18.72
CA TYR A 342 11.73 6.88 20.15
C TYR A 342 11.15 8.22 20.57
N ASP A 343 11.77 9.33 20.17
CA ASP A 343 11.30 10.68 20.51
C ASP A 343 9.88 10.92 20.01
N ILE A 344 9.56 10.44 18.80
CA ILE A 344 8.20 10.50 18.24
C ILE A 344 7.22 9.65 19.06
N ALA A 345 7.61 8.44 19.46
CA ALA A 345 6.77 7.60 20.31
C ALA A 345 6.51 8.26 21.67
N VAL A 346 7.51 8.95 22.23
CA VAL A 346 7.37 9.71 23.49
C VAL A 346 6.45 10.91 23.33
N GLU A 347 6.62 11.68 22.26
CA GLU A 347 5.80 12.86 21.95
C GLU A 347 4.32 12.49 21.78
N ASN A 348 4.05 11.38 21.09
CA ASN A 348 2.69 10.88 20.89
C ASN A 348 2.14 10.06 22.08
N GLY A 349 2.94 9.85 23.13
CA GLY A 349 2.53 9.16 24.36
C GLY A 349 2.36 7.64 24.20
N HIS A 350 3.00 7.03 23.20
CA HIS A 350 2.92 5.59 22.92
C HIS A 350 3.83 4.77 23.83
N ALA A 351 3.52 4.75 25.13
CA ALA A 351 4.35 4.11 26.15
C ALA A 351 4.57 2.60 25.94
N HIS A 352 3.63 1.90 25.31
CA HIS A 352 3.74 0.48 24.97
C HIS A 352 4.79 0.20 23.89
N LEU A 353 5.18 1.23 23.12
CA LEU A 353 6.28 1.13 22.17
C LEU A 353 7.64 1.30 22.83
N TYR A 354 7.73 1.85 24.05
CA TYR A 354 9.02 2.13 24.68
C TYR A 354 9.80 0.83 24.83
N ASP A 355 9.21 -0.23 25.39
CA ASP A 355 9.83 -1.55 25.46
C ASP A 355 10.17 -2.16 24.08
N ALA A 356 9.49 -1.76 22.99
CA ALA A 356 9.72 -2.33 21.66
C ALA A 356 10.83 -1.58 20.90
N LEU A 357 10.88 -0.26 21.04
CA LEU A 357 11.97 0.60 20.56
C LEU A 357 13.20 0.48 21.49
N CYS A 358 12.97 0.09 22.74
CA CYS A 358 13.90 -0.24 23.83
C CYS A 358 13.74 -1.71 24.26
N LEU A 359 13.86 -2.69 23.35
CA LEU A 359 13.78 -4.15 23.56
C LEU A 359 14.49 -4.74 24.81
N GLY A 360 15.26 -3.95 25.56
CA GLY A 360 15.83 -4.26 26.87
C GLY A 360 14.85 -4.38 28.02
N ASP A 361 13.77 -3.60 28.11
CA ASP A 361 12.88 -3.57 29.31
C ASP A 361 12.33 -4.95 29.70
N LYS A 362 11.81 -5.72 28.73
CA LYS A 362 11.25 -7.06 28.96
C LYS A 362 12.30 -8.08 29.38
N LEU A 363 13.50 -7.99 28.79
CA LEU A 363 14.65 -8.80 29.17
C LEU A 363 15.12 -8.44 30.59
N CYS A 364 15.17 -7.14 30.92
CA CYS A 364 15.50 -6.61 32.24
C CYS A 364 14.52 -7.08 33.32
N VAL A 365 13.22 -7.11 33.04
CA VAL A 365 12.19 -7.64 33.96
C VAL A 365 12.31 -9.15 34.17
N ALA A 366 12.54 -9.92 33.11
CA ALA A 366 12.74 -11.37 33.20
C ALA A 366 14.02 -11.71 33.99
N ALA A 367 15.11 -10.98 33.73
CA ALA A 367 16.39 -11.08 34.43
C ALA A 367 16.26 -10.78 35.93
N ARG A 368 15.48 -9.75 36.31
CA ARG A 368 15.16 -9.40 37.70
C ARG A 368 14.44 -10.52 38.45
N LYS A 369 13.50 -11.20 37.79
CA LYS A 369 12.71 -12.29 38.40
C LYS A 369 13.45 -13.62 38.47
N GLY A 370 14.49 -13.80 37.66
CA GLY A 370 15.20 -15.08 37.58
C GLY A 370 14.60 -16.06 36.56
N GLU A 371 13.74 -15.60 35.63
CA GLU A 371 13.01 -16.48 34.71
C GLU A 371 13.85 -16.90 33.50
N VAL A 372 14.77 -17.85 33.70
CA VAL A 372 15.71 -18.36 32.68
C VAL A 372 15.00 -18.79 31.37
N ARG A 373 13.87 -19.50 31.46
CA ARG A 373 13.11 -19.95 30.26
C ARG A 373 12.55 -18.78 29.45
N SER A 374 12.02 -17.75 30.12
CA SER A 374 11.51 -16.54 29.50
C SER A 374 12.64 -15.77 28.81
N ILE A 375 13.82 -15.69 29.45
CA ILE A 375 15.02 -15.06 28.89
C ILE A 375 15.46 -15.77 27.62
N HIS A 376 15.53 -17.11 27.61
CA HIS A 376 15.86 -17.87 26.40
C HIS A 376 14.93 -17.55 25.24
N LYS A 377 13.61 -17.61 25.48
CA LYS A 377 12.61 -17.30 24.45
C LYS A 377 12.70 -15.86 23.97
N LEU A 378 12.99 -14.91 24.85
CA LEU A 378 13.16 -13.50 24.48
C LEU A 378 14.42 -13.30 23.62
N LEU A 379 15.53 -13.94 23.96
CA LEU A 379 16.77 -13.89 23.18
C LEU A 379 16.61 -14.59 21.82
N GLU A 380 15.91 -15.73 21.75
CA GLU A 380 15.56 -16.41 20.50
C GLU A 380 14.64 -15.55 19.61
N ASN A 381 13.76 -14.76 20.22
CA ASN A 381 12.92 -13.77 19.55
C ASN A 381 13.66 -12.45 19.22
N GLY A 382 14.98 -12.40 19.38
CA GLY A 382 15.82 -11.26 18.99
C GLY A 382 15.83 -10.10 20.01
N ALA A 383 15.57 -10.34 21.29
CA ALA A 383 15.74 -9.31 22.32
C ALA A 383 17.22 -8.92 22.42
N GLY A 384 17.49 -7.60 22.44
CA GLY A 384 18.85 -7.08 22.62
C GLY A 384 19.38 -7.41 24.02
N ILE A 385 20.43 -8.22 24.11
CA ILE A 385 20.95 -8.72 25.40
C ILE A 385 21.44 -7.60 26.34
N ASN A 386 22.04 -6.56 25.76
CA ASN A 386 22.48 -5.35 26.44
C ASN A 386 21.46 -4.20 26.31
N GLY A 387 20.21 -4.51 25.94
CA GLY A 387 19.15 -3.53 25.94
C GLY A 387 19.00 -2.91 27.33
N ARG A 388 18.83 -1.59 27.34
CA ARG A 388 18.67 -0.81 28.57
C ARG A 388 17.19 -0.61 28.85
N ASP A 389 16.83 -0.65 30.12
CA ASP A 389 15.52 -0.26 30.59
C ASP A 389 15.39 1.26 30.72
N GLN A 390 14.19 1.74 31.06
CA GLN A 390 13.92 3.18 31.30
C GLN A 390 14.82 3.87 32.35
N ASN A 391 15.58 3.12 33.15
CA ASN A 391 16.54 3.67 34.12
C ASN A 391 18.00 3.58 33.60
N GLY A 392 18.19 3.24 32.32
CA GLY A 392 19.50 3.00 31.73
C GLY A 392 20.14 1.68 32.16
N TRP A 393 19.42 0.80 32.86
CA TRP A 393 19.96 -0.46 33.39
C TRP A 393 19.85 -1.58 32.37
N THR A 394 20.89 -2.39 32.25
CA THR A 394 20.85 -3.62 31.45
C THR A 394 20.20 -4.77 32.22
N SER A 395 19.89 -5.84 31.50
CA SER A 395 19.37 -7.08 32.09
C SER A 395 20.32 -7.65 33.15
N LEU A 396 21.64 -7.50 32.94
CA LEU A 396 22.68 -7.90 33.86
C LEU A 396 22.67 -7.06 35.15
N HIS A 397 22.44 -5.74 35.08
CA HIS A 397 22.29 -4.89 36.27
C HIS A 397 21.13 -5.38 37.15
N ARG A 398 19.98 -5.66 36.53
CA ARG A 398 18.77 -6.11 37.24
C ARG A 398 18.92 -7.51 37.84
N ALA A 399 19.54 -8.44 37.12
CA ALA A 399 19.84 -9.78 37.63
C ALA A 399 20.82 -9.72 38.81
N SER A 400 21.85 -8.88 38.70
CA SER A 400 22.91 -8.75 39.70
C SER A 400 22.41 -8.08 40.98
N PHE A 401 21.60 -7.03 40.86
CA PHE A 401 20.94 -6.36 41.99
C PHE A 401 19.98 -7.29 42.77
N LYS A 402 19.45 -8.34 42.14
CA LYS A 402 18.52 -9.30 42.79
C LYS A 402 19.17 -10.64 43.13
N GLY A 403 20.48 -10.78 42.92
CA GLY A 403 21.21 -12.00 43.30
C GLY A 403 20.82 -13.23 42.48
N ARG A 404 20.34 -13.04 41.25
CA ARG A 404 19.89 -14.14 40.40
C ARG A 404 21.06 -14.78 39.68
N ILE A 405 21.86 -15.57 40.39
CA ILE A 405 23.12 -16.12 39.88
C ILE A 405 22.94 -16.92 38.57
N ASP A 406 21.89 -17.71 38.43
CA ASP A 406 21.64 -18.52 37.22
C ASP A 406 21.32 -17.66 36.00
N THR A 407 20.60 -16.54 36.18
CA THR A 407 20.35 -15.60 35.07
C THR A 407 21.57 -14.75 34.78
N VAL A 408 22.36 -14.35 35.78
CA VAL A 408 23.65 -13.68 35.58
C VAL A 408 24.58 -14.58 34.76
N LYS A 409 24.71 -15.86 35.12
CA LYS A 409 25.48 -16.85 34.36
C LYS A 409 24.99 -16.96 32.92
N LEU A 410 23.69 -17.16 32.74
CA LEU A 410 23.08 -17.25 31.41
C LEU A 410 23.34 -15.99 30.56
N LEU A 411 23.13 -14.80 31.12
CA LEU A 411 23.31 -13.55 30.40
C LEU A 411 24.79 -13.35 30.00
N VAL A 412 25.72 -13.60 30.91
CA VAL A 412 27.16 -13.52 30.62
C VAL A 412 27.60 -14.58 29.60
N GLU A 413 27.07 -15.81 29.68
CA GLU A 413 27.32 -16.87 28.69
C GLU A 413 26.75 -16.54 27.31
N LYS A 414 25.63 -15.80 27.26
CA LYS A 414 25.04 -15.28 26.03
C LYS A 414 25.69 -13.98 25.54
N GLY A 415 26.74 -13.50 26.20
CA GLY A 415 27.53 -12.35 25.77
C GLY A 415 27.08 -11.00 26.31
N ALA A 416 26.42 -10.94 27.47
CA ALA A 416 26.12 -9.68 28.13
C ALA A 416 27.41 -8.94 28.53
N GLU A 417 27.41 -7.62 28.34
CA GLU A 417 28.54 -6.76 28.69
C GLU A 417 28.61 -6.60 30.21
N VAL A 418 29.70 -7.11 30.81
CA VAL A 418 29.89 -7.19 32.27
C VAL A 418 30.08 -5.81 32.90
N ASP A 419 30.81 -4.92 32.22
CA ASP A 419 31.18 -3.59 32.71
C ASP A 419 30.30 -2.46 32.14
N ALA A 420 29.15 -2.82 31.55
CA ALA A 420 28.19 -1.84 31.08
C ALA A 420 27.83 -0.85 32.21
N LYS A 421 27.81 0.45 31.90
CA LYS A 421 27.49 1.51 32.87
C LYS A 421 26.12 2.13 32.62
N ASP A 422 25.35 2.32 33.69
CA ASP A 422 24.12 3.10 33.68
C ASP A 422 24.38 4.63 33.65
N GLU A 423 23.31 5.43 33.73
CA GLU A 423 23.40 6.90 33.72
C GLU A 423 24.11 7.48 34.95
N GLU A 424 24.15 6.76 36.08
CA GLU A 424 24.88 7.14 37.28
C GLU A 424 26.29 6.53 37.34
N GLY A 425 26.70 5.81 36.29
CA GLY A 425 28.00 5.14 36.20
C GLY A 425 28.09 3.83 36.99
N TYR A 426 26.96 3.28 37.48
CA TYR A 426 26.91 1.97 38.12
C TYR A 426 27.14 0.87 37.09
N THR A 427 27.86 -0.17 37.51
CA THR A 427 28.01 -1.44 36.79
C THR A 427 27.23 -2.54 37.50
N ALA A 428 27.07 -3.70 36.85
CA ALA A 428 26.48 -4.89 37.47
C ALA A 428 27.20 -5.29 38.78
N LEU A 429 28.52 -5.07 38.86
CA LEU A 429 29.32 -5.34 40.06
C LEU A 429 28.95 -4.40 41.23
N HIS A 430 28.75 -3.10 40.96
CA HIS A 430 28.27 -2.14 41.95
C HIS A 430 26.90 -2.57 42.50
N CYS A 431 25.98 -2.96 41.61
CA CYS A 431 24.65 -3.41 42.00
C CYS A 431 24.67 -4.67 42.87
N ALA A 432 25.54 -5.65 42.55
CA ALA A 432 25.71 -6.87 43.34
C ALA A 432 26.31 -6.56 44.74
N ALA A 433 27.31 -5.68 44.80
CA ALA A 433 27.97 -5.27 46.04
C ALA A 433 27.02 -4.47 46.96
N GLU A 434 26.23 -3.55 46.41
CA GLU A 434 25.20 -2.80 47.15
C GLU A 434 24.13 -3.72 47.75
N SER A 435 23.76 -4.77 47.01
CA SER A 435 22.69 -5.69 47.40
C SER A 435 23.16 -6.86 48.26
N GLY A 436 24.46 -6.97 48.53
CA GLY A 436 24.99 -8.03 49.41
C GLY A 436 25.13 -9.41 48.75
N HIS A 437 25.13 -9.50 47.42
CA HIS A 437 25.15 -10.79 46.69
C HIS A 437 26.57 -11.26 46.36
N ALA A 438 27.22 -11.89 47.34
CA ALA A 438 28.62 -12.33 47.24
C ALA A 438 28.89 -13.35 46.13
N ASP A 439 27.94 -14.25 45.85
CA ASP A 439 28.00 -15.25 44.79
C ASP A 439 28.00 -14.64 43.39
N VAL A 440 27.15 -13.63 43.17
CA VAL A 440 27.13 -12.84 41.94
C VAL A 440 28.40 -12.00 41.81
N THR A 441 28.84 -11.32 42.87
CA THR A 441 30.10 -10.57 42.85
C THR A 441 31.27 -11.49 42.50
N GLU A 442 31.39 -12.65 43.13
CA GLU A 442 32.47 -13.60 42.86
C GLU A 442 32.44 -14.07 41.41
N PHE A 443 31.25 -14.37 40.88
CA PHE A 443 31.11 -14.76 39.48
C PHE A 443 31.51 -13.63 38.51
N LEU A 444 31.05 -12.40 38.74
CA LEU A 444 31.39 -11.25 37.89
C LEU A 444 32.89 -10.95 37.92
N VAL A 445 33.53 -10.98 39.10
CA VAL A 445 34.99 -10.80 39.26
C VAL A 445 35.76 -11.90 38.54
N LYS A 446 35.34 -13.17 38.68
CA LYS A 446 35.94 -14.30 37.94
C LYS A 446 35.79 -14.17 36.43
N ARG A 447 34.74 -13.50 35.96
CA ARG A 447 34.50 -13.20 34.55
C ARG A 447 35.18 -11.90 34.10
N GLY A 448 36.03 -11.30 34.93
CA GLY A 448 36.88 -10.17 34.58
C GLY A 448 36.21 -8.80 34.71
N ALA A 449 35.16 -8.67 35.52
CA ALA A 449 34.56 -7.37 35.82
C ALA A 449 35.61 -6.40 36.37
N ASP A 450 35.57 -5.13 35.94
CA ASP A 450 36.45 -4.07 36.43
C ASP A 450 36.11 -3.74 37.90
N VAL A 451 36.94 -4.25 38.80
CA VAL A 451 36.80 -4.06 40.26
C VAL A 451 37.09 -2.62 40.71
N GLU A 452 37.80 -1.84 39.89
CA GLU A 452 38.15 -0.44 40.16
C GLU A 452 37.19 0.55 39.50
N ALA A 453 36.19 0.06 38.77
CA ALA A 453 35.17 0.91 38.16
C ALA A 453 34.55 1.84 39.20
N ARG A 454 34.33 3.10 38.81
CA ARG A 454 33.72 4.13 39.66
C ARG A 454 32.42 4.64 39.09
N THR A 455 31.46 4.84 39.99
CA THR A 455 30.22 5.58 39.72
C THR A 455 30.51 7.06 39.47
N ARG A 456 29.52 7.82 38.97
CA ARG A 456 29.58 9.28 38.79
C ARG A 456 29.88 10.04 40.09
N LYS A 457 29.56 9.43 41.25
CA LYS A 457 29.87 9.96 42.58
C LYS A 457 31.30 9.63 43.05
N GLY A 458 32.08 8.94 42.22
CA GLY A 458 33.45 8.52 42.50
C GLY A 458 33.57 7.30 43.40
N VAL A 459 32.46 6.59 43.65
CA VAL A 459 32.40 5.44 44.58
C VAL A 459 32.68 4.15 43.81
N SER A 460 33.54 3.28 44.36
CA SER A 460 33.81 1.93 43.83
C SER A 460 32.96 0.85 44.51
N ALA A 461 32.85 -0.33 43.89
CA ALA A 461 32.13 -1.47 44.47
C ALA A 461 32.70 -1.90 45.84
N LEU A 462 34.02 -1.77 46.04
CA LEU A 462 34.68 -2.06 47.33
C LEU A 462 34.24 -1.10 48.43
N GLN A 463 34.17 0.20 48.14
CA GLN A 463 33.72 1.21 49.10
C GLN A 463 32.26 1.02 49.49
N ILE A 464 31.40 0.61 48.54
CA ILE A 464 30.02 0.24 48.83
C ILE A 464 29.99 -0.95 49.81
N ALA A 465 30.72 -2.02 49.50
CA ALA A 465 30.78 -3.22 50.34
C ALA A 465 31.32 -2.95 51.76
N GLU A 466 32.36 -2.11 51.89
CA GLU A 466 32.91 -1.71 53.19
C GLU A 466 31.92 -0.84 53.99
N SER A 467 31.23 0.10 53.34
CA SER A 467 30.23 0.96 54.00
C SER A 467 29.00 0.20 54.51
N LEU A 468 28.67 -0.93 53.86
CA LEU A 468 27.57 -1.82 54.24
C LEU A 468 28.04 -3.02 55.08
N HIS A 469 29.33 -3.08 55.44
CA HIS A 469 29.95 -4.13 56.25
C HIS A 469 29.84 -5.56 55.67
N TYR A 470 29.83 -5.71 54.35
CA TYR A 470 29.78 -7.02 53.66
C TYR A 470 31.17 -7.66 53.53
N VAL A 471 31.67 -8.24 54.63
CA VAL A 471 33.01 -8.85 54.74
C VAL A 471 33.31 -9.87 53.63
N GLY A 472 32.33 -10.71 53.24
CA GLY A 472 32.50 -11.69 52.17
C GLY A 472 32.75 -11.04 50.81
N ILE A 473 32.03 -9.96 50.49
CA ILE A 473 32.16 -9.22 49.24
C ILE A 473 33.46 -8.43 49.21
N THR A 474 33.82 -7.77 50.32
CA THR A 474 35.10 -7.08 50.48
C THR A 474 36.27 -8.04 50.22
N ARG A 475 36.21 -9.26 50.77
CA ARG A 475 37.24 -10.28 50.53
C ARG A 475 37.32 -10.69 49.06
N VAL A 476 36.17 -10.90 48.41
CA VAL A 476 36.11 -11.26 46.99
C VAL A 476 36.69 -10.15 46.11
N LEU A 477 36.34 -8.89 46.37
CA LEU A 477 36.83 -7.73 45.60
C LEU A 477 38.33 -7.49 45.81
N VAL A 478 38.83 -7.58 47.05
CA VAL A 478 40.28 -7.47 47.36
C VAL A 478 41.06 -8.60 46.70
N ASN A 479 40.56 -9.84 46.76
CA ASN A 479 41.18 -10.97 46.08
C ASN A 479 41.13 -10.83 44.54
N GLY A 480 40.14 -10.09 44.02
CA GLY A 480 40.03 -9.71 42.61
C GLY A 480 40.96 -8.57 42.19
N GLY A 481 41.77 -8.01 43.10
CA GLY A 481 42.73 -6.95 42.81
C GLY A 481 42.28 -5.53 43.18
N ALA A 482 41.18 -5.37 43.94
CA ALA A 482 40.71 -4.06 44.35
C ALA A 482 41.68 -3.37 45.34
N SER A 483 42.05 -2.12 45.06
CA SER A 483 43.01 -1.33 45.83
C SER A 483 42.35 -0.52 46.95
N ARG A 484 42.91 -0.57 48.16
CA ARG A 484 42.37 0.13 49.35
C ARG A 484 42.80 1.60 49.47
N GLU A 485 43.63 2.11 48.55
CA GLU A 485 44.41 3.34 48.78
C GLU A 485 43.77 4.66 48.29
N ASN A 486 42.50 4.68 47.89
CA ASN A 486 41.80 5.94 47.55
C ASN A 486 40.63 6.20 48.48
N CYS A 487 40.95 6.50 49.75
CA CYS A 487 39.98 6.80 50.80
C CYS A 487 39.82 8.30 51.01
N ASP A 488 38.86 8.93 50.33
CA ASP A 488 38.27 10.19 50.84
C ASP A 488 37.28 9.84 51.96
N VAL A 489 37.82 9.60 53.14
CA VAL A 489 37.11 9.17 54.37
C VAL A 489 35.96 10.14 54.74
N GLY A 490 36.01 11.39 54.27
CA GLY A 490 35.00 12.42 54.54
C GLY A 490 33.64 12.23 53.83
N LYS A 491 33.54 11.44 52.76
CA LYS A 491 32.26 11.19 52.05
C LYS A 491 31.56 9.90 52.48
N VAL A 492 32.28 8.97 53.12
CA VAL A 492 31.77 7.63 53.48
C VAL A 492 30.71 7.70 54.58
N ALA A 493 30.81 8.66 55.51
CA ALA A 493 29.84 8.86 56.59
C ALA A 493 28.44 9.29 56.11
N ALA A 494 28.31 9.83 54.89
CA ALA A 494 27.02 10.22 54.31
C ALA A 494 26.27 9.06 53.62
N LEU A 495 26.92 7.89 53.44
CA LEU A 495 26.33 6.72 52.76
C LEU A 495 25.33 5.97 53.63
N GLY A 496 25.38 6.10 54.96
CA GLY A 496 24.44 5.47 55.91
C GLY A 496 22.96 5.88 55.74
N ALA A 497 22.67 6.86 54.88
CA ALA A 497 21.32 7.30 54.53
C ALA A 497 20.90 6.99 53.07
N ILE A 498 21.76 6.37 52.26
CA ILE A 498 21.47 6.10 50.85
C ILE A 498 21.00 4.65 50.67
N ALA A 499 19.84 4.33 51.24
CA ALA A 499 19.09 3.16 50.81
C ALA A 499 18.40 3.50 49.47
N PHE A 500 19.13 3.41 48.35
CA PHE A 500 18.58 3.69 47.00
C PHE A 500 17.47 2.68 46.62
N GLY A 501 17.49 1.48 47.23
CA GLY A 501 16.50 0.42 47.01
C GLY A 501 15.06 0.78 47.40
N THR A 502 14.82 1.66 48.38
CA THR A 502 13.45 1.96 48.84
C THR A 502 12.74 3.03 48.00
N LYS A 503 13.47 3.95 47.36
CA LYS A 503 12.88 5.01 46.51
C LYS A 503 12.38 4.48 45.16
N MET A 504 13.01 3.43 44.61
CA MET A 504 12.65 2.86 43.32
C MET A 504 11.53 1.80 43.40
N GLU A 505 11.45 1.02 44.48
CA GLU A 505 10.38 0.02 44.65
C GLU A 505 9.00 0.66 44.92
N ALA A 506 8.97 1.87 45.50
CA ALA A 506 7.74 2.60 45.81
C ALA A 506 6.99 3.13 44.56
N ARG A 507 7.66 3.35 43.43
CA ARG A 507 7.00 3.80 42.18
C ARG A 507 6.23 2.68 41.46
N GLY A 508 6.49 1.40 41.78
CA GLY A 508 5.84 0.24 41.15
C GLY A 508 4.64 -0.34 41.91
N VAL A 509 4.35 0.12 43.13
CA VAL A 509 3.28 -0.45 43.98
C VAL A 509 2.36 0.67 44.48
N MET A 510 1.56 1.25 43.59
CA MET A 510 0.51 2.19 43.98
C MET A 510 -0.75 1.98 43.15
N ASN A 511 -1.45 0.85 43.37
CA ASN A 511 -2.89 0.77 43.15
C ASN A 511 -3.55 -0.45 43.82
N LYS A 512 -3.84 -0.37 45.13
CA LYS A 512 -4.97 -1.12 45.73
C LYS A 512 -5.67 -0.24 46.77
N LYS A 513 -6.93 0.11 46.45
CA LYS A 513 -7.85 0.94 47.25
C LYS A 513 -8.16 0.30 48.62
N LYS A 514 -8.26 1.17 49.63
CA LYS A 514 -8.85 0.92 50.96
C LYS A 514 -10.28 0.38 50.88
N ARG A 515 -10.54 -0.69 51.63
CA ARG A 515 -11.78 -1.05 52.36
C ARG A 515 -11.29 -2.00 53.47
N GLY A 516 -11.56 -1.90 54.76
CA GLY A 516 -12.50 -1.15 55.59
C GLY A 516 -12.70 -2.01 56.86
N GLY A 517 -12.95 -1.40 58.01
CA GLY A 517 -13.49 -2.09 59.19
C GLY A 517 -12.47 -2.47 60.27
N GLY A 518 -12.59 -1.82 61.44
CA GLY A 518 -11.80 -2.10 62.63
C GLY A 518 -12.34 -3.24 63.50
N GLY A 519 -11.65 -3.51 64.61
CA GLY A 519 -12.18 -4.35 65.69
C GLY A 519 -11.13 -5.14 66.49
N ARG A 520 -10.63 -4.52 67.57
CA ARG A 520 -10.26 -5.07 68.90
C ARG A 520 -9.57 -6.45 69.06
N ALA A 521 -8.36 -6.36 69.65
CA ALA A 521 -7.88 -7.00 70.89
C ALA A 521 -7.79 -8.55 71.02
N ARG A 522 -6.57 -9.05 71.28
CA ARG A 522 -6.12 -9.49 72.64
C ARG A 522 -4.66 -9.93 72.63
N MET A 523 -3.87 -9.30 73.50
CA MET A 523 -2.60 -9.81 74.01
C MET A 523 -2.89 -10.95 75.00
N LEU A 524 -2.08 -12.00 74.98
CA LEU A 524 -1.89 -12.90 76.11
C LEU A 524 -0.38 -13.03 76.38
N ASN A 525 -0.09 -12.85 77.66
CA ASN A 525 1.22 -12.84 78.32
C ASN A 525 2.04 -14.11 78.10
N GLY A 526 3.35 -14.00 78.31
CA GLY A 526 4.22 -15.15 78.53
C GLY A 526 5.64 -14.73 78.87
N ALA A 527 5.86 -14.44 80.15
CA ALA A 527 7.15 -14.06 80.72
C ALA A 527 8.18 -15.20 80.72
N SER A 528 9.43 -14.77 80.71
CA SER A 528 10.69 -15.44 81.11
C SER A 528 10.58 -16.71 81.96
N PHE A 529 11.36 -17.72 81.58
CA PHE A 529 12.12 -18.52 82.53
C PHE A 529 13.54 -18.74 82.00
N ASP A 530 14.48 -18.38 82.87
CA ASP A 530 15.92 -18.59 82.79
C ASP A 530 16.30 -19.68 83.82
N ARG A 531 17.52 -20.24 83.68
CA ARG A 531 18.23 -21.28 84.48
C ARG A 531 18.49 -22.57 83.68
N SER A 532 19.67 -23.20 83.70
CA SER A 532 20.95 -22.93 84.38
C SER A 532 22.00 -23.97 83.94
N MET A 533 23.27 -23.52 83.92
CA MET A 533 24.59 -24.19 83.90
C MET A 533 24.77 -25.71 84.14
N ALA A 534 25.74 -26.30 83.41
CA ALA A 534 26.93 -27.02 83.90
C ALA A 534 27.93 -27.24 82.72
N LEU A 535 29.12 -26.61 82.71
CA LEU A 535 30.44 -27.10 83.17
C LEU A 535 30.98 -28.38 82.49
N ALA A 536 32.05 -28.22 81.69
CA ALA A 536 33.24 -29.10 81.68
C ALA A 536 34.33 -28.58 80.71
N VAL A 537 35.38 -27.96 81.23
CA VAL A 537 36.78 -28.23 80.82
C VAL A 537 37.57 -28.27 82.13
N LEU A 538 38.46 -29.26 82.23
CA LEU A 538 39.30 -29.64 83.40
C LEU A 538 39.71 -28.50 84.34
#